data_AF-M1B9H9-F1
#
_entry.id   AF-M1B9H9-F1
#
_cell.length_a   1.000
_cell.length_b   1.000
_cell.length_c   1.000
_cell.angle_alpha   90.00
_cell.angle_beta   90.00
_cell.angle_gamma   90.00
#
_symmetry.space_group_name_H-M   'P 1'
#
loop_
_entity.id
_entity.type
_entity.pdbx_description
1 polymer ?
#
loop_
_entity_poly.entity_id
_entity_poly.type
_entity_poly.pdbx_seq_one_letter_code
_entity_poly.pdbx_strand_id
1 'polypeptide(L)'
;MEEKLSCDGGHEFKLLFSCPSGLSPSQVSVVFDEAYDRNLHPDHTLEKSISEIWDARVQQSSSLYNGTKFRYGGYNFNVENDPKQQPHVSLHLGLTDYR
;
A
#
# COMPACT_ATOMS: atom_id res chain seq x y z
N MET A 1 -19.35 -12.57 -11.64
CA MET A 1 -18.75 -12.83 -12.96
C MET A 1 -17.56 -11.91 -13.05
N GLU A 2 -16.37 -12.40 -12.71
CA GLU A 2 -15.15 -11.59 -12.74
C GLU A 2 -14.72 -11.45 -14.19
N GLU A 3 -14.84 -10.24 -14.75
CA GLU A 3 -14.25 -9.94 -16.04
C GLU A 3 -12.72 -9.91 -15.89
N LYS A 4 -12.10 -10.99 -16.38
CA LYS A 4 -10.65 -11.05 -16.63
C LYS A 4 -10.31 -10.04 -17.72
N LEU A 5 -9.81 -8.88 -17.33
CA LEU A 5 -9.00 -8.03 -18.22
C LEU A 5 -7.66 -8.75 -18.46
N SER A 6 -7.60 -9.49 -19.55
CA SER A 6 -6.38 -10.06 -20.08
C SER A 6 -5.64 -8.98 -20.88
N CYS A 7 -4.46 -8.58 -20.42
CA CYS A 7 -3.52 -7.80 -21.21
C CYS A 7 -2.30 -8.67 -21.47
N ASP A 8 -2.19 -9.17 -22.69
CA ASP A 8 -0.98 -9.77 -23.25
C ASP A 8 -0.18 -8.63 -23.91
N GLY A 9 1.03 -8.37 -23.39
CA GLY A 9 1.88 -7.21 -23.69
C GLY A 9 2.48 -6.61 -22.42
N GLY A 10 3.80 -6.69 -22.23
CA GLY A 10 4.50 -6.38 -20.98
C GLY A 10 4.31 -4.95 -20.46
N HIS A 11 3.59 -4.81 -19.35
CA HIS A 11 3.46 -3.53 -18.64
C HIS A 11 4.18 -3.59 -17.28
N GLU A 12 4.98 -2.56 -16.99
CA GLU A 12 5.75 -2.35 -15.74
C GLU A 12 4.86 -2.04 -14.51
N PHE A 13 3.52 -2.00 -14.69
CA PHE A 13 2.58 -1.69 -13.63
C PHE A 13 1.37 -2.64 -13.65
N LYS A 14 0.78 -2.83 -12.46
CA LYS A 14 -0.49 -3.53 -12.26
C LYS A 14 -1.50 -2.58 -11.64
N LEU A 15 -2.65 -2.42 -12.28
CA LEU A 15 -3.75 -1.65 -11.71
C LEU A 15 -4.39 -2.44 -10.56
N LEU A 16 -4.38 -1.87 -9.34
CA LEU A 16 -4.96 -2.51 -8.15
C LEU A 16 -6.41 -2.10 -7.89
N PHE A 17 -6.76 -0.87 -8.26
CA PHE A 17 -8.09 -0.31 -8.08
C PHE A 17 -8.41 0.63 -9.24
N SER A 18 -9.62 0.51 -9.79
CA SER A 18 -10.17 1.43 -10.78
C SER A 18 -11.47 1.98 -10.25
N CYS A 19 -11.58 3.29 -10.14
CA CYS A 19 -12.84 3.90 -9.72
C CYS A 19 -13.73 4.18 -10.92
N PRO A 20 -15.02 3.78 -10.91
CA PRO A 20 -15.93 4.02 -12.03
C PRO A 20 -16.24 5.50 -12.26
N SER A 21 -16.03 6.36 -11.25
CA SER A 21 -16.14 7.81 -11.33
C SER A 21 -15.14 8.48 -10.37
N GLY A 22 -15.02 9.80 -10.36
CA GLY A 22 -14.17 10.48 -9.37
C GLY A 22 -14.73 10.30 -7.95
N LEU A 23 -13.85 10.02 -6.98
CA LEU A 23 -14.22 10.01 -5.56
C LEU A 23 -13.95 11.37 -4.93
N SER A 24 -14.89 11.87 -4.12
CA SER A 24 -14.66 13.00 -3.24
C SER A 24 -13.95 12.55 -1.96
N PRO A 25 -13.30 13.46 -1.21
CA PRO A 25 -12.66 13.12 0.05
C PRO A 25 -13.60 12.46 1.08
N SER A 26 -14.89 12.80 1.07
CA SER A 26 -15.88 12.19 1.98
C SER A 26 -16.24 10.74 1.62
N GLN A 27 -15.94 10.31 0.39
CA GLN A 27 -16.15 8.95 -0.11
C GLN A 27 -14.91 8.06 0.08
N VAL A 28 -13.88 8.58 0.72
CA VAL A 28 -12.65 7.85 1.02
C VAL A 28 -12.46 7.84 2.54
N SER A 29 -12.34 6.64 3.07
CA SER A 29 -12.03 6.40 4.47
C SER A 29 -10.74 5.59 4.60
N VAL A 30 -10.17 5.61 5.80
CA VAL A 30 -8.94 4.87 6.11
C VAL A 30 -9.19 4.02 7.34
N VAL A 31 -8.84 2.74 7.24
CA VAL A 31 -8.56 1.88 8.39
C VAL A 31 -7.05 1.88 8.56
N PHE A 32 -6.58 2.49 9.65
CA PHE A 32 -5.17 2.59 9.97
C PHE A 32 -4.85 1.70 11.16
N ASP A 33 -4.13 0.61 10.92
CA ASP A 33 -3.93 -0.47 11.90
C ASP A 33 -2.62 -1.23 11.65
N GLU A 34 -1.99 -1.70 12.73
CA GLU A 34 -0.73 -2.47 12.68
C GLU A 34 -0.88 -3.84 11.98
N ALA A 35 -2.11 -4.37 11.88
CA ALA A 35 -2.41 -5.56 11.08
C ALA A 35 -2.08 -5.36 9.59
N TYR A 36 -1.94 -4.11 9.13
CA TYR A 36 -1.53 -3.77 7.78
C TYR A 36 -0.06 -3.32 7.68
N ASP A 37 0.72 -3.46 8.75
CA ASP A 37 2.17 -3.27 8.73
C ASP A 37 2.85 -4.41 7.94
N ARG A 38 4.16 -4.29 7.77
CA ARG A 38 4.96 -5.34 7.14
C ARG A 38 5.08 -6.53 8.10
N ASN A 39 4.76 -7.73 7.61
CA ASN A 39 5.09 -8.96 8.32
C ASN A 39 6.62 -9.14 8.39
N LEU A 40 7.13 -9.49 9.57
CA LEU A 40 8.52 -9.84 9.75
C LEU A 40 8.86 -11.08 8.89
N HIS A 41 10.00 -11.03 8.23
CA HIS A 41 10.55 -12.14 7.50
C HIS A 41 10.93 -13.26 8.49
N PRO A 42 10.60 -14.53 8.20
CA PRO A 42 10.85 -15.63 9.12
C PRO A 42 12.34 -15.91 9.33
N ASP A 43 13.18 -15.62 8.33
CA ASP A 43 14.64 -15.63 8.47
C ASP A 43 15.13 -14.34 9.13
N HIS A 44 15.60 -14.45 10.36
CA HIS A 44 16.18 -13.37 11.14
C HIS A 44 17.40 -12.72 10.49
N THR A 45 18.17 -13.46 9.68
CA THR A 45 19.34 -12.92 8.97
C THR A 45 18.89 -11.91 7.92
N LEU A 46 17.81 -12.21 7.20
CA LEU A 46 17.24 -11.31 6.20
C LEU A 46 16.61 -10.08 6.86
N GLU A 47 15.93 -10.22 8.00
CA GLU A 47 15.45 -9.06 8.77
C GLU A 47 16.59 -8.15 9.22
N LYS A 48 17.66 -8.74 9.75
CA LYS A 48 18.82 -7.99 10.21
C LYS A 48 19.51 -7.24 9.07
N SER A 49 19.52 -7.81 7.87
CA SER A 49 20.16 -7.21 6.69
C SER A 49 19.60 -5.83 6.34
N ILE A 50 18.32 -5.54 6.66
CA ILE A 50 17.71 -4.22 6.45
C ILE A 50 18.48 -3.14 7.22
N SER A 51 18.85 -3.43 8.48
CA SER A 51 19.63 -2.48 9.30
C SER A 51 21.07 -2.38 8.82
N GLU A 52 21.68 -3.50 8.43
CA GLU A 52 23.07 -3.52 7.92
C GLU A 52 23.22 -2.72 6.61
N ILE A 53 22.27 -2.84 5.69
CA ILE A 53 22.23 -2.07 4.44
C ILE A 53 22.03 -0.58 4.74
N TRP A 54 21.13 -0.25 5.67
CA TRP A 54 20.91 1.13 6.08
C TRP A 54 22.14 1.78 6.68
N ASP A 55 22.80 1.12 7.61
CA ASP A 55 23.99 1.63 8.28
C ASP A 55 25.12 1.88 7.27
N ALA A 56 25.33 0.95 6.34
CA ALA A 56 26.29 1.13 5.24
C ALA A 56 25.94 2.33 4.35
N ARG A 57 24.64 2.59 4.11
CA ARG A 57 24.18 3.71 3.28
C ARG A 57 24.36 5.06 3.96
N VAL A 58 24.06 5.16 5.26
CA VAL A 58 24.23 6.39 6.05
C VAL A 58 25.71 6.77 6.18
N GLN A 59 26.61 5.78 6.29
CA GLN A 59 28.06 6.05 6.28
C GLN A 59 28.54 6.71 4.98
N GLN A 60 27.92 6.39 3.84
CA GLN A 60 28.26 6.98 2.54
C GLN A 60 27.60 8.35 2.31
N SER A 61 26.44 8.59 2.92
CA SER A 61 25.62 9.79 2.71
C SER A 61 25.09 10.33 4.04
N SER A 62 25.84 11.24 4.66
CA SER A 62 25.51 11.80 5.99
C SER A 62 24.26 12.69 6.02
N SER A 63 23.75 13.13 4.86
CA SER A 63 22.48 13.86 4.75
C SER A 63 21.25 12.95 4.68
N LEU A 64 21.44 11.63 4.58
CA LEU A 64 20.34 10.68 4.52
C LEU A 64 19.69 10.55 5.89
N TYR A 65 18.36 10.54 5.92
CA TYR A 65 17.58 10.34 7.12
C TYR A 65 16.45 9.35 6.85
N ASN A 66 16.08 8.59 7.89
CA ASN A 66 14.93 7.71 7.82
C ASN A 66 13.65 8.53 8.10
N GLY A 67 12.56 8.17 7.43
CA GLY A 67 11.27 8.83 7.62
C GLY A 67 10.13 7.84 7.50
N THR A 68 9.18 7.93 8.43
CA THR A 68 7.97 7.10 8.46
C THR A 68 7.12 7.33 7.22
N LYS A 69 6.50 6.26 6.71
CA LYS A 69 5.64 6.22 5.54
C LYS A 69 4.38 5.40 5.85
N PHE A 70 3.29 5.68 5.13
CA PHE A 70 2.15 4.80 5.12
C PHE A 70 2.43 3.60 4.22
N ARG A 71 2.10 2.40 4.71
CA ARG A 71 2.14 1.16 3.94
C ARG A 71 0.75 0.85 3.42
N TYR A 72 0.61 0.59 2.12
CA TYR A 72 -0.64 0.14 1.55
C TYR A 72 -0.87 -1.35 1.87
N GLY A 73 -1.91 -1.64 2.65
CA GLY A 73 -2.34 -2.99 3.02
C GLY A 73 -3.48 -3.54 2.17
N GLY A 74 -4.16 -2.70 1.39
CA GLY A 74 -5.30 -3.08 0.55
C GLY A 74 -6.43 -2.06 0.58
N TYR A 75 -7.60 -2.47 0.11
CA TYR A 75 -8.82 -1.66 0.16
C TYR A 75 -10.06 -2.54 0.19
N ASN A 76 -11.14 -1.96 0.69
CA ASN A 76 -12.51 -2.43 0.44
C ASN A 76 -13.23 -1.40 -0.42
N PHE A 77 -14.00 -1.86 -1.40
CA PHE A 77 -14.82 -1.01 -2.25
C PHE A 77 -16.28 -1.41 -2.13
N ASN A 78 -17.09 -0.51 -1.58
CA ASN A 78 -18.51 -0.74 -1.40
C ASN A 78 -19.25 0.00 -2.51
N VAL A 79 -19.78 -0.77 -3.46
CA VAL A 79 -20.88 -0.34 -4.32
C VAL A 79 -22.11 -1.03 -3.74
N GLU A 80 -22.80 -0.38 -2.81
CA GLU A 80 -24.06 -0.95 -2.33
C GLU A 80 -25.04 -1.04 -3.52
N ASN A 81 -25.85 -2.11 -3.55
CA ASN A 81 -26.83 -2.36 -4.61
C ASN A 81 -27.96 -1.31 -4.70
N ASP A 82 -27.90 -0.25 -3.90
CA ASP A 82 -28.82 0.88 -3.94
C ASP A 82 -28.26 1.99 -4.85
N PRO A 83 -28.90 2.31 -5.99
CA PRO A 83 -28.47 3.37 -6.88
C PRO A 83 -28.45 4.78 -6.24
N LYS A 84 -28.99 4.95 -5.03
CA LYS A 84 -28.93 6.20 -4.27
C LYS A 84 -27.69 6.35 -3.40
N GLN A 85 -26.97 5.26 -3.15
CA GLN A 85 -25.76 5.31 -2.33
C GLN A 85 -24.54 5.64 -3.17
N GLN A 86 -23.73 6.57 -2.66
CA GLN A 86 -22.53 7.00 -3.34
C GLN A 86 -21.42 5.96 -3.17
N PRO A 87 -20.55 5.75 -4.17
CA PRO A 87 -19.44 4.81 -4.07
C PRO A 87 -18.51 5.22 -2.91
N HIS A 88 -18.07 4.23 -2.12
CA HIS A 88 -17.19 4.47 -0.97
C HIS A 88 -16.00 3.52 -0.98
N VAL A 89 -14.80 4.05 -0.78
CA VAL A 89 -13.56 3.28 -0.64
C VAL A 89 -13.03 3.39 0.78
N SER A 90 -12.65 2.25 1.35
CA SER A 90 -11.89 2.18 2.59
C SER A 90 -10.49 1.68 2.29
N LEU A 91 -9.48 2.53 2.45
CA LEU A 91 -8.07 2.17 2.31
C LEU A 91 -7.57 1.53 3.61
N HIS A 92 -6.87 0.41 3.51
CA HIS A 92 -6.20 -0.20 4.65
C HIS A 92 -4.74 0.23 4.64
N LEU A 93 -4.34 0.96 5.67
CA LEU A 93 -2.99 1.50 5.79
C LEU A 93 -2.32 0.97 7.06
N GLY A 94 -1.04 0.65 6.94
CA GLY A 94 -0.14 0.44 8.06
C GLY A 94 1.00 1.45 8.04
N LEU A 95 2.04 1.18 8.81
CA LEU A 95 3.29 1.91 8.86
C LEU A 95 4.45 1.14 8.22
N THR A 96 5.36 1.90 7.66
CA THR A 96 6.70 1.46 7.24
C THR A 96 7.63 2.66 7.32
N ASP A 97 8.90 2.50 6.99
CA ASP A 97 9.85 3.61 6.89
C ASP A 97 10.61 3.57 5.56
N TYR A 98 11.54 4.51 5.37
CA TYR A 98 12.31 4.62 4.12
C TYR A 98 13.48 3.62 4.05
N ARG A 99 13.93 3.15 5.21
CA ARG A 99 14.95 2.12 5.33
C ARG A 99 14.46 0.78 4.80
#